data_AF-L9WH62-F1
#
_entry.id   AF-L9WH62-F1
#
_cell.length_a   1.000
_cell.length_b   1.000
_cell.length_c   1.000
_cell.angle_alpha   90.00
_cell.angle_beta   90.00
_cell.angle_gamma   90.00
#
_symmetry.space_group_name_H-M   'P 1'
#
loop_
_entity.id
_entity.type
_entity.pdbx_description
1 polymer ?
#
loop_
_entity_poly.entity_id
_entity_poly.type
_entity_poly.pdbx_seq_one_letter_code
_entity_poly.pdbx_strand_id
1 'polypeptide(L)'
;MPEDNRFAGLSDAVEDDTSSDADESTAVEYRSDSAGSDADTDADSARSSTDSETETASTDASAATADDTADVADTDTDGDADIDPDDPTAFPFDATEKKTVYVRPETLERVDDARALVDAQLRTDHDVRDLTGREFYDAVFRLAATDTDGLIEEILDARDE
;
A
#
# COMPACT_ATOMS: atom_id res chain seq x y z
N MET A 1 2.60 49.61 -2.69
CA MET A 1 2.52 48.14 -2.66
C MET A 1 3.94 47.63 -2.85
N PRO A 2 4.41 46.63 -2.08
CA PRO A 2 5.74 46.07 -2.28
C PRO A 2 5.79 45.33 -3.62
N GLU A 3 6.82 45.58 -4.43
CA GLU A 3 6.97 45.01 -5.78
C GLU A 3 7.86 43.76 -5.80
N ASP A 4 8.35 43.31 -4.64
CA ASP A 4 9.20 42.13 -4.52
C ASP A 4 8.38 40.85 -4.32
N ASN A 5 7.69 40.45 -5.39
CA ASN A 5 7.14 39.10 -5.48
C ASN A 5 8.29 38.10 -5.70
N ARG A 6 8.74 37.47 -4.60
CA ARG A 6 9.73 36.37 -4.60
C ARG A 6 9.35 35.16 -5.48
N PHE A 7 8.09 35.08 -5.90
CA PHE A 7 7.59 34.02 -6.77
C PHE A 7 7.77 34.29 -8.27
N ALA A 8 8.15 35.51 -8.66
CA ALA A 8 8.32 35.88 -10.08
C ALA A 8 9.55 35.25 -10.75
N GLY A 9 10.45 34.60 -9.99
CA GLY A 9 11.63 33.92 -10.53
C GLY A 9 11.55 32.39 -10.56
N LEU A 10 10.45 31.79 -10.09
CA LEU A 10 10.32 30.33 -9.97
C LEU A 10 9.72 29.65 -11.22
N SER A 11 9.15 30.41 -12.15
CA SER A 11 8.58 29.85 -13.39
C SER A 11 9.61 29.58 -14.49
N ASP A 12 10.80 30.16 -14.41
CA ASP A 12 11.84 30.05 -15.46
C ASP A 12 12.73 28.80 -15.30
N ALA A 13 12.69 28.14 -14.14
CA ALA A 13 13.58 27.02 -13.82
C ALA A 13 12.98 25.61 -14.10
N VAL A 14 11.75 25.52 -14.63
CA VAL A 14 11.00 24.26 -14.79
C VAL A 14 10.83 23.80 -16.25
N GLU A 15 11.32 24.56 -17.24
CA GLU A 15 11.08 24.24 -18.67
C GLU A 15 12.23 23.50 -19.40
N ASP A 16 13.32 23.09 -18.73
CA ASP A 16 14.53 22.56 -19.43
C ASP A 16 14.93 21.11 -19.08
N ASP A 17 13.99 20.17 -18.90
CA ASP A 17 14.33 18.73 -18.83
C ASP A 17 13.27 17.80 -19.43
N THR A 18 12.91 18.04 -20.70
CA THR A 18 12.18 17.05 -21.51
C THR A 18 12.91 16.76 -22.81
N SER A 19 14.05 16.07 -22.71
CA SER A 19 14.65 15.42 -23.87
C SER A 19 15.43 14.18 -23.46
N SER A 20 14.79 13.02 -23.54
CA SER A 20 15.49 11.76 -23.73
C SER A 20 14.67 10.83 -24.60
N ASP A 21 15.19 10.60 -25.81
CA ASP A 21 14.91 9.50 -26.72
C ASP A 21 14.79 8.13 -26.03
N ALA A 22 13.85 7.30 -26.50
CA ALA A 22 14.00 5.85 -26.57
C ALA A 22 12.92 5.23 -27.49
N ASP A 23 13.33 5.03 -28.75
CA ASP A 23 12.76 4.11 -29.73
C ASP A 23 13.24 2.69 -29.37
N GLU A 24 12.36 1.71 -29.13
CA GLU A 24 12.62 0.32 -29.56
C GLU A 24 11.34 -0.53 -29.56
N SER A 25 11.09 -1.16 -30.70
CA SER A 25 9.99 -2.07 -30.98
C SER A 25 10.37 -3.51 -30.65
N THR A 26 9.52 -4.25 -29.92
CA THR A 26 9.58 -5.73 -29.93
C THR A 26 8.19 -6.33 -30.10
N ALA A 27 7.91 -6.76 -31.33
CA ALA A 27 6.84 -7.68 -31.65
C ALA A 27 7.15 -9.06 -31.07
N VAL A 28 6.20 -9.67 -30.37
CA VAL A 28 6.30 -11.07 -29.96
C VAL A 28 5.06 -11.80 -30.47
N GLU A 29 5.25 -12.55 -31.56
CA GLU A 29 4.29 -13.53 -32.06
C GLU A 29 4.41 -14.81 -31.24
N TYR A 30 3.30 -15.27 -30.66
CA TYR A 30 3.16 -16.66 -30.22
C TYR A 30 2.04 -17.33 -31.02
N ARG A 31 2.45 -18.09 -32.04
CA ARG A 31 1.70 -19.24 -32.55
C ARG A 31 2.22 -20.49 -31.86
N SER A 32 1.32 -21.25 -31.25
CA SER A 32 1.47 -22.70 -31.13
C SER A 32 0.10 -23.36 -30.99
N ASP A 33 -0.35 -23.93 -32.10
CA ASP A 33 -1.27 -25.05 -32.17
C ASP A 33 -0.76 -26.23 -31.34
N SER A 34 -1.63 -26.84 -30.53
CA SER A 34 -1.49 -28.25 -30.15
C SER A 34 -2.86 -28.87 -29.95
N ALA A 35 -3.06 -29.97 -30.66
CA ALA A 35 -4.32 -30.61 -30.96
C ALA A 35 -4.86 -31.49 -29.82
N GLY A 36 -6.19 -31.56 -29.77
CA GLY A 36 -6.95 -32.82 -29.68
C GLY A 36 -6.95 -33.58 -28.35
N SER A 37 -8.11 -33.61 -27.69
CA SER A 37 -8.66 -34.88 -27.21
C SER A 37 -10.17 -34.77 -27.06
N ASP A 38 -10.86 -35.45 -27.97
CA ASP A 38 -12.27 -35.84 -27.90
C ASP A 38 -12.55 -36.74 -26.69
N ALA A 39 -13.68 -36.50 -26.00
CA ALA A 39 -14.46 -37.56 -25.36
C ALA A 39 -15.90 -37.06 -25.13
N ASP A 40 -16.80 -37.72 -25.85
CA ASP A 40 -18.24 -37.60 -25.89
C ASP A 40 -18.94 -37.67 -24.52
N THR A 41 -19.98 -36.84 -24.32
CA THR A 41 -21.17 -37.26 -23.58
C THR A 41 -22.39 -36.54 -24.16
N ASP A 42 -23.14 -37.30 -24.95
CA ASP A 42 -24.46 -36.98 -25.49
C ASP A 42 -25.57 -37.08 -24.42
N ALA A 43 -26.69 -36.41 -24.74
CA ALA A 43 -28.05 -36.50 -24.19
C ALA A 43 -28.46 -35.39 -23.20
N ASP A 44 -29.62 -34.73 -23.32
CA ASP A 44 -30.66 -34.61 -24.34
C ASP A 44 -31.64 -33.52 -23.81
N SER A 45 -32.25 -32.73 -24.70
CA SER A 45 -33.47 -31.93 -24.47
C SER A 45 -33.43 -30.75 -23.46
N ALA A 46 -33.98 -29.57 -23.70
CA ALA A 46 -34.87 -29.06 -24.73
C ALA A 46 -34.99 -27.52 -24.58
N ARG A 47 -35.08 -26.82 -25.73
CA ARG A 47 -35.98 -25.67 -26.00
C ARG A 47 -36.00 -24.52 -24.98
N SER A 48 -35.47 -23.37 -25.37
CA SER A 48 -36.28 -22.13 -25.44
C SER A 48 -35.51 -21.03 -26.16
N SER A 49 -36.07 -20.54 -27.26
CA SER A 49 -35.67 -19.30 -27.90
C SER A 49 -35.93 -18.15 -26.95
N THR A 50 -34.92 -17.34 -26.63
CA THR A 50 -35.13 -15.97 -26.16
C THR A 50 -34.02 -15.12 -26.71
N ASP A 51 -34.37 -14.47 -27.83
CA ASP A 51 -33.76 -13.28 -28.37
C ASP A 51 -33.89 -12.17 -27.32
N SER A 52 -32.77 -11.67 -26.84
CA SER A 52 -32.70 -10.47 -26.00
C SER A 52 -31.36 -9.81 -26.27
N GLU A 53 -31.37 -8.99 -27.31
CA GLU A 53 -30.39 -7.95 -27.54
C GLU A 53 -30.36 -7.06 -26.29
N THR A 54 -29.22 -7.03 -25.59
CA THR A 54 -28.95 -6.02 -24.57
C THR A 54 -27.60 -5.43 -24.92
N GLU A 55 -27.65 -4.26 -25.54
CA GLU A 55 -26.52 -3.36 -25.73
C GLU A 55 -25.97 -2.97 -24.35
N THR A 56 -24.91 -3.65 -23.91
CA THR A 56 -24.12 -3.18 -22.77
C THR A 56 -23.17 -2.13 -23.29
N ALA A 57 -23.57 -0.87 -23.15
CA ALA A 57 -22.72 0.29 -23.29
C ALA A 57 -21.42 0.09 -22.49
N SER A 58 -20.29 0.10 -23.21
CA SER A 58 -18.96 0.25 -22.63
C SER A 58 -18.94 1.49 -21.76
N THR A 59 -19.05 1.29 -20.44
CA THR A 59 -18.68 2.32 -19.48
C THR A 59 -17.21 2.11 -19.21
N ASP A 60 -16.41 2.91 -19.91
CA ASP A 60 -15.02 3.20 -19.62
C ASP A 60 -14.92 3.69 -18.17
N ALA A 61 -14.73 2.76 -17.25
CA ALA A 61 -14.42 3.08 -15.87
C ALA A 61 -12.91 3.38 -15.81
N SER A 62 -12.56 4.58 -16.25
CA SER A 62 -11.31 5.23 -15.87
C SER A 62 -11.25 5.31 -14.34
N ALA A 63 -10.64 4.31 -13.73
CA ALA A 63 -10.21 4.34 -12.35
C ALA A 63 -9.05 5.33 -12.26
N ALA A 64 -9.40 6.62 -12.17
CA ALA A 64 -8.51 7.61 -11.61
C ALA A 64 -8.25 7.17 -10.16
N THR A 65 -7.07 6.61 -9.93
CA THR A 65 -6.46 6.54 -8.60
C THR A 65 -6.56 7.94 -8.02
N ALA A 66 -7.51 8.12 -7.11
CA ALA A 66 -7.51 9.25 -6.21
C ALA A 66 -6.20 9.15 -5.45
N ASP A 67 -5.29 10.03 -5.83
CA ASP A 67 -4.14 10.44 -5.07
C ASP A 67 -4.66 10.82 -3.68
N ASP A 68 -4.62 9.85 -2.76
CA ASP A 68 -4.83 10.06 -1.32
C ASP A 68 -3.55 10.73 -0.82
N THR A 69 -3.32 11.95 -1.29
CA THR A 69 -2.55 12.93 -0.57
C THR A 69 -3.38 13.28 0.64
N ALA A 70 -3.25 12.43 1.66
CA ALA A 70 -3.42 12.86 3.03
C ALA A 70 -2.53 14.08 3.19
N ASP A 71 -3.14 15.25 2.99
CA ASP A 71 -2.78 16.52 3.60
C ASP A 71 -2.79 16.25 5.10
N VAL A 72 -1.71 15.62 5.57
CA VAL A 72 -1.28 15.73 6.95
C VAL A 72 -0.98 17.21 7.04
N ALA A 73 -2.01 17.98 7.38
CA ALA A 73 -1.86 19.31 7.89
C ALA A 73 -0.80 19.16 8.98
N ASP A 74 0.41 19.59 8.63
CA ASP A 74 1.49 19.85 9.53
C ASP A 74 0.93 20.97 10.42
N THR A 75 0.15 20.54 11.41
CA THR A 75 -0.02 21.30 12.62
C THR A 75 1.33 21.15 13.27
N ASP A 76 2.25 22.01 12.82
CA ASP A 76 3.32 22.60 13.59
C ASP A 76 2.69 23.04 14.92
N THR A 77 2.47 22.05 15.77
CA THR A 77 2.36 22.24 17.19
C THR A 77 3.79 22.50 17.59
N ASP A 78 4.24 23.73 17.34
CA ASP A 78 5.15 24.42 18.22
C ASP A 78 4.48 24.42 19.60
N GLY A 79 4.54 23.27 20.25
CA GLY A 79 4.03 22.97 21.57
C GLY A 79 4.99 23.55 22.59
N ASP A 80 5.09 24.88 22.58
CA ASP A 80 5.53 25.69 23.72
C ASP A 80 4.29 26.42 24.29
N ALA A 81 3.15 25.74 24.30
CA ALA A 81 2.18 26.02 25.33
C ALA A 81 2.83 25.52 26.63
N ASP A 82 3.20 26.45 27.50
CA ASP A 82 3.50 26.24 28.93
C ASP A 82 2.28 25.53 29.56
N ILE A 83 2.13 24.23 29.29
CA ILE A 83 1.19 23.37 29.98
C ILE A 83 1.84 23.13 31.32
N ASP A 84 1.36 23.85 32.34
CA ASP A 84 1.74 23.62 33.72
C ASP A 84 1.36 22.15 34.05
N PRO A 85 2.34 21.25 34.28
CA PRO A 85 2.05 19.86 34.60
C PRO A 85 1.28 19.71 35.93
N ASP A 86 1.19 20.80 36.71
CA ASP A 86 0.43 20.89 37.95
C ASP A 86 -0.95 21.57 37.79
N ASP A 87 -1.43 21.88 36.57
CA ASP A 87 -2.79 22.41 36.36
C ASP A 87 -3.86 21.37 36.74
N PRO A 88 -4.61 21.57 37.85
CA PRO A 88 -5.62 20.61 38.32
C PRO A 88 -6.89 20.60 37.47
N THR A 89 -7.00 21.50 36.47
CA THR A 89 -8.13 21.55 35.54
C THR A 89 -7.88 20.75 34.26
N ALA A 90 -6.63 20.37 33.99
CA ALA A 90 -6.25 19.49 32.90
C ALA A 90 -6.24 18.01 33.35
N PHE A 91 -6.66 17.11 32.47
CA PHE A 91 -6.43 15.68 32.70
C PHE A 91 -4.92 15.40 32.55
N PRO A 92 -4.28 14.72 33.53
CA PRO A 92 -2.87 14.37 33.39
C PRO A 92 -2.73 13.38 32.23
N PHE A 93 -1.82 13.68 31.30
CA PHE A 93 -1.46 12.75 30.23
C PHE A 93 -0.18 12.01 30.62
N ASP A 94 -0.15 10.71 30.37
CA ASP A 94 1.09 9.95 30.48
C ASP A 94 2.02 10.33 29.31
N ALA A 95 3.30 10.57 29.62
CA ALA A 95 4.30 10.84 28.60
C ALA A 95 4.50 9.58 27.74
N THR A 96 4.27 9.69 26.43
CA THR A 96 4.56 8.61 25.49
C THR A 96 6.03 8.66 25.07
N GLU A 97 6.78 7.61 25.36
CA GLU A 97 8.18 7.48 24.93
C GLU A 97 8.25 6.99 23.48
N LYS A 98 8.80 7.81 22.58
CA LYS A 98 9.11 7.39 21.21
C LYS A 98 10.45 6.63 21.20
N LYS A 99 10.44 5.38 20.74
CA LYS A 99 11.66 4.58 20.50
C LYS A 99 11.82 4.36 19.01
N THR A 100 12.94 4.80 18.46
CA THR A 100 13.28 4.61 17.04
C THR A 100 14.18 3.40 16.88
N VAL A 101 13.84 2.49 15.97
CA VAL A 101 14.64 1.29 15.64
C VAL A 101 15.15 1.43 14.21
N TYR A 102 16.45 1.25 14.01
CA TYR A 102 17.06 1.25 12.68
C TYR A 102 17.05 -0.16 12.12
N VAL A 103 16.26 -0.37 11.08
CA VAL A 103 16.12 -1.64 10.37
C VAL A 103 16.75 -1.49 9.00
N ARG A 104 17.34 -2.57 8.46
CA ARG A 104 17.91 -2.52 7.12
C ARG A 104 16.79 -2.36 6.07
N PRO A 105 17.00 -1.60 4.98
CA PRO A 105 15.98 -1.37 3.96
C PRO A 105 15.38 -2.67 3.40
N GLU A 106 16.22 -3.67 3.13
CA GLU A 106 15.78 -4.97 2.62
C GLU A 106 14.87 -5.74 3.59
N THR A 107 14.98 -5.47 4.89
CA THR A 107 14.12 -6.08 5.90
C THR A 107 12.79 -5.34 6.01
N LEU A 108 12.79 -4.01 5.80
CA LEU A 108 11.55 -3.23 5.76
C LEU A 108 10.68 -3.63 4.57
N GLU A 109 11.26 -3.79 3.38
CA GLU A 109 10.55 -4.26 2.19
C GLU A 109 9.87 -5.62 2.43
N ARG A 110 10.58 -6.58 3.04
CA ARG A 110 10.00 -7.88 3.39
C ARG A 110 8.87 -7.78 4.41
N VAL A 111 8.96 -6.85 5.37
CA VAL A 111 7.91 -6.64 6.36
C VAL A 111 6.67 -6.00 5.72
N ASP A 112 6.86 -5.08 4.78
CA ASP A 112 5.75 -4.46 4.02
C ASP A 112 5.05 -5.49 3.13
N ASP A 113 5.81 -6.35 2.45
CA ASP A 113 5.26 -7.48 1.69
C ASP A 113 4.47 -8.43 2.59
N ALA A 114 5.02 -8.80 3.76
CA ALA A 114 4.34 -9.64 4.73
C ALA A 114 3.05 -8.98 5.26
N ARG A 115 3.06 -7.66 5.48
CA ARG A 115 1.87 -6.91 5.88
C ARG A 115 0.79 -6.99 4.80
N ALA A 116 1.14 -6.80 3.53
CA ALA A 116 0.19 -6.89 2.42
C ALA A 116 -0.44 -8.29 2.32
N LEU A 117 0.36 -9.35 2.53
CA LEU A 117 -0.13 -10.73 2.57
C LEU A 117 -1.09 -10.97 3.75
N VAL A 118 -0.74 -10.48 4.95
CA VAL A 118 -1.61 -10.60 6.12
C VAL A 118 -2.91 -9.84 5.93
N ASP A 119 -2.87 -8.62 5.38
CA ASP A 119 -4.08 -7.85 5.07
C ASP A 119 -4.97 -8.60 4.07
N ALA A 120 -4.40 -9.14 2.99
CA ALA A 120 -5.15 -9.94 2.02
C ALA A 120 -5.78 -11.20 2.64
N GLN A 121 -5.07 -11.88 3.55
CA GLN A 121 -5.56 -13.05 4.27
C GLN A 121 -6.72 -12.67 5.22
N LEU A 122 -6.53 -11.61 6.02
CA LEU A 122 -7.57 -11.08 6.92
C LEU A 122 -8.83 -10.67 6.17
N ARG A 123 -8.64 -10.06 4.99
CA ARG A 123 -9.70 -9.65 4.07
C ARG A 123 -10.52 -10.82 3.51
N THR A 124 -9.86 -11.95 3.27
CA THR A 124 -10.44 -13.13 2.60
C THR A 124 -11.06 -14.09 3.60
N ASP A 125 -10.35 -14.40 4.70
CA ASP A 125 -10.71 -15.48 5.62
C ASP A 125 -11.47 -14.97 6.85
N HIS A 126 -11.26 -13.71 7.23
CA HIS A 126 -11.74 -13.15 8.49
C HIS A 126 -12.68 -11.95 8.31
N ASP A 127 -12.91 -11.51 7.07
CA ASP A 127 -13.67 -10.29 6.70
C ASP A 127 -13.23 -9.02 7.45
N VAL A 128 -11.97 -8.98 7.87
CA VAL A 128 -11.35 -7.81 8.48
C VAL A 128 -10.77 -6.95 7.36
N ARG A 129 -11.11 -5.65 7.36
CA ARG A 129 -10.65 -4.66 6.39
C ARG A 129 -9.82 -3.60 7.11
N ASP A 130 -9.04 -2.85 6.34
CA ASP A 130 -8.34 -1.64 6.78
C ASP A 130 -7.35 -1.88 7.93
N LEU A 131 -6.47 -2.89 7.78
CA LEU A 131 -5.44 -3.18 8.79
C LEU A 131 -4.49 -1.99 8.98
N THR A 132 -4.56 -1.37 10.16
CA THR A 132 -3.67 -0.25 10.48
C THR A 132 -2.25 -0.74 10.71
N GLY A 133 -1.26 0.08 10.36
CA GLY A 133 0.15 -0.24 10.62
C GLY A 133 0.41 -0.48 12.11
N ARG A 134 -0.24 0.30 12.98
CA ARG A 134 -0.12 0.17 14.44
C ARG A 134 -0.55 -1.21 14.94
N GLU A 135 -1.69 -1.71 14.47
CA GLU A 135 -2.20 -3.03 14.90
C GLU A 135 -1.29 -4.16 14.43
N PHE A 136 -0.83 -4.08 13.18
CA PHE A 136 0.13 -5.04 12.64
C PHE A 136 1.43 -5.06 13.46
N TYR A 137 2.06 -3.91 13.68
CA TYR A 137 3.32 -3.85 14.43
C TYR A 137 3.14 -4.25 15.91
N ASP A 138 2.04 -3.85 16.56
CA ASP A 138 1.74 -4.28 17.94
C ASP A 138 1.58 -5.81 18.03
N ALA A 139 0.89 -6.42 17.06
CA ALA A 139 0.75 -7.87 17.00
C ALA A 139 2.09 -8.58 16.77
N VAL A 140 2.93 -8.08 15.85
CA VAL A 140 4.27 -8.62 15.59
C VAL A 140 5.15 -8.54 16.83
N PHE A 141 5.20 -7.38 17.51
CA PHE A 141 5.99 -7.24 18.73
C PHE A 141 5.46 -8.10 19.87
N ARG A 142 4.13 -8.24 20.01
CA ARG A 142 3.53 -9.13 21.00
C ARG A 142 3.85 -10.60 20.70
N LEU A 143 3.85 -11.00 19.43
CA LEU A 143 4.23 -12.34 19.00
C LEU A 143 5.70 -12.62 19.34
N ALA A 144 6.62 -11.73 18.95
CA ALA A 144 8.05 -11.86 19.24
C ALA A 144 8.37 -11.87 20.75
N ALA A 145 7.59 -11.15 21.55
CA ALA A 145 7.71 -11.18 23.01
C ALA A 145 7.17 -12.48 23.64
N THR A 146 6.24 -13.15 22.95
CA THR A 146 5.63 -14.41 23.42
C THR A 146 6.48 -15.62 23.05
N ASP A 147 7.08 -15.60 21.85
CA ASP A 147 7.95 -16.66 21.35
C ASP A 147 9.42 -16.20 21.34
N THR A 148 10.03 -16.21 22.52
CA THR A 148 11.44 -15.81 22.67
C THR A 148 12.40 -16.83 22.08
N ASP A 149 11.99 -18.11 21.99
CA ASP A 149 12.85 -19.17 21.46
C ASP A 149 13.01 -19.00 19.94
N GLY A 150 11.90 -18.81 19.21
CA GLY A 150 11.95 -18.50 17.78
C GLY A 150 12.74 -17.21 17.47
N LEU A 151 12.61 -16.19 18.33
CA LEU A 151 13.40 -14.96 18.19
C LEU A 151 14.91 -15.19 18.40
N ILE A 152 15.30 -16.07 19.33
CA ILE A 152 16.72 -16.41 19.54
C ILE A 152 17.28 -17.15 18.33
N GLU A 153 16.53 -18.09 17.78
CA GLU A 153 16.92 -18.84 16.57
C GLU A 153 17.18 -17.88 15.40
N GLU A 154 16.24 -16.98 15.11
CA GLU A 154 16.37 -15.98 14.04
C GLU A 154 17.60 -15.06 14.25
N ILE A 155 17.89 -14.65 15.50
CA ILE A 155 19.06 -13.82 15.82
C ILE A 155 20.38 -14.57 15.60
N LEU A 156 20.43 -15.87 15.93
CA LEU A 156 21.61 -16.69 15.72
C LEU A 156 21.85 -16.92 14.22
N ASP A 157 20.81 -17.27 13.47
CA ASP A 157 20.89 -17.43 12.02
C ASP A 157 21.38 -16.15 11.33
N ALA A 158 20.84 -14.98 11.72
CA ALA A 158 21.27 -13.68 11.19
C ALA A 158 22.71 -13.27 11.58
N ARG A 159 23.31 -13.93 12.59
CA ARG A 159 24.70 -13.69 13.00
C ARG A 159 25.70 -14.58 12.28
N ASP A 160 25.26 -15.74 11.83
CA ASP A 160 26.08 -16.69 11.09
C ASP A 160 26.11 -16.38 9.58
N GLU A 161 25.29 -15.43 9.10
CA GLU A 161 25.27 -14.88 7.74
C GLU A 161 26.38 -13.86 7.44
#